data_AF-A0A925FQJ9-F1
#
_entry.id   AF-A0A925FQJ9-F1
#
_cell.length_a   1.000
_cell.length_b   1.000
_cell.length_c   1.000
_cell.angle_alpha   90.00
_cell.angle_beta   90.00
_cell.angle_gamma   90.00
#
_symmetry.space_group_name_H-M   'P 1'
#
loop_
_entity.id
_entity.type
_entity.pdbx_description
1 polymer ?
#
loop_
_entity_poly.entity_id
_entity_poly.type
_entity_poly.pdbx_seq_one_letter_code
_entity_poly.pdbx_strand_id
1 'polypeptide(L)'
;GYENIGEELPAAYGAGEYQASEIRKKLLRKTLVDLGFDEALSYSFIDTKFDEVFEAVPGLLDDKTGQPLVTLNDSVIEGAVRMRPTLLPGLLESVRSNFNHQRRDISLFEIGKAFAAKTGEDPLPSERELFAITLTGNKVFENRSMPGRELDFYDAKGSLEAAVEAVGIGGLEFADASFKHLRKGQSASISLNGKEVGSLGLLNEEISADYKFKQPVYVAEIDLQTILAETPPPILYKALPKYPSVVRDVSFLVPRSVTFGEIRDTIASNGNAICRRIDFVDIYEGKGMEANERSITIRLVYRSDERTLIEEEVALIHNEIITTLESGLSIKQRY
;
A
#
# COMPACT_ATOMS: atom_id res chain seq x y z
N GLY A 1 51.76 15.79 25.00
CA GLY A 1 50.47 15.16 25.25
C GLY A 1 49.44 15.71 24.31
N TYR A 2 48.53 14.88 23.83
CA TYR A 2 47.36 15.36 23.08
C TYR A 2 46.53 16.33 23.94
N GLU A 3 46.60 16.17 25.27
CA GLU A 3 46.05 17.08 26.28
C GLU A 3 46.60 18.52 26.27
N ASN A 4 47.68 18.80 25.53
CA ASN A 4 48.24 20.16 25.41
C ASN A 4 47.77 20.91 24.15
N ILE A 5 46.93 20.28 23.32
CA ILE A 5 46.36 20.90 22.12
C ILE A 5 45.02 21.51 22.53
N GLY A 6 44.85 22.81 22.32
CA GLY A 6 43.61 23.51 22.64
C GLY A 6 42.43 22.96 21.83
N GLU A 7 41.27 22.82 22.49
CA GLU A 7 40.03 22.44 21.83
C GLU A 7 39.37 23.71 21.24
N GLU A 8 39.17 23.72 19.93
CA GLU A 8 38.40 24.77 19.25
C GLU A 8 37.38 24.13 18.32
N LEU A 9 36.14 24.64 18.36
CA LEU A 9 35.11 24.19 17.42
C LEU A 9 35.46 24.73 16.03
N PRO A 10 35.44 23.88 14.98
CA PRO A 10 35.67 24.35 13.62
C PRO A 10 34.59 25.36 13.24
N ALA A 11 34.99 26.49 12.66
CA ALA A 11 34.05 27.47 12.15
C ALA A 11 33.18 26.84 11.04
N ALA A 12 31.85 26.93 11.19
CA ALA A 12 30.89 26.46 10.20
C ALA A 12 30.19 27.64 9.51
N TYR A 13 30.20 27.66 8.18
CA TYR A 13 29.73 28.81 7.36
C TYR A 13 28.43 28.56 6.60
N GLY A 14 27.70 27.48 6.91
CA GLY A 14 26.46 27.15 6.21
C GLY A 14 25.51 26.29 7.03
N ALA A 15 24.23 26.36 6.68
CA ALA A 15 23.22 25.42 7.15
C ALA A 15 23.14 24.26 6.16
N GLY A 16 23.24 23.03 6.64
CA GLY A 16 22.87 21.86 5.86
C GLY A 16 21.35 21.76 5.77
N GLU A 17 20.83 21.31 4.62
CA GLU A 17 19.42 20.99 4.45
C GLU A 17 19.24 19.48 4.30
N TYR A 18 18.13 18.95 4.80
CA TYR A 18 17.76 17.58 4.52
C TYR A 18 17.43 17.43 3.03
N GLN A 19 17.84 16.31 2.44
CA GLN A 19 17.31 15.91 1.15
C GLN A 19 15.78 15.76 1.26
N ALA A 20 15.05 16.17 0.22
CA ALA A 20 13.59 16.11 0.21
C ALA A 20 13.06 14.68 0.42
N SER A 21 13.79 13.65 -0.02
CA SER A 21 13.51 12.24 0.24
C SER A 21 13.55 11.89 1.74
N GLU A 22 14.49 12.44 2.51
CA GLU A 22 14.62 12.15 3.95
C GLU A 22 13.48 12.75 4.76
N ILE A 23 13.03 13.96 4.42
CA ILE A 23 11.84 14.57 5.06
C ILE A 23 10.61 13.70 4.80
N ARG A 24 10.42 13.26 3.54
CA ARG A 24 9.31 12.39 3.14
C ARG A 24 9.37 11.04 3.86
N LYS A 25 10.53 10.39 3.96
CA LYS A 25 10.67 9.14 4.73
C LYS A 25 10.35 9.31 6.21
N LYS A 26 10.72 10.44 6.82
CA LYS A 26 10.33 10.74 8.21
C LYS A 26 8.82 10.86 8.37
N LEU A 27 8.12 11.51 7.42
CA LEU A 27 6.66 11.59 7.42
C LEU A 27 6.03 10.21 7.26
N LEU A 28 6.52 9.39 6.33
CA LEU A 28 6.06 8.01 6.15
C LEU A 28 6.16 7.19 7.45
N ARG A 29 7.34 7.19 8.08
CA ARG A 29 7.56 6.50 9.38
C ARG A 29 6.59 6.99 10.43
N LYS A 30 6.46 8.31 10.57
CA LYS A 30 5.57 8.92 11.56
C LYS A 30 4.12 8.47 11.34
N THR A 31 3.64 8.49 10.10
CA THR A 31 2.26 8.08 9.77
C THR A 31 2.00 6.63 10.17
N LEU A 32 2.93 5.71 9.90
CA LEU A 32 2.77 4.32 10.31
C LEU A 32 2.79 4.12 11.83
N VAL A 33 3.67 4.84 12.54
CA VAL A 33 3.67 4.85 14.01
C VAL A 33 2.35 5.38 14.55
N ASP A 34 1.81 6.45 13.96
CA ASP A 34 0.51 7.02 14.34
C ASP A 34 -0.66 6.04 14.02
N LEU A 35 -0.50 5.13 13.05
CA LEU A 35 -1.42 4.05 12.74
C LEU A 35 -1.24 2.80 13.63
N GLY A 36 -0.25 2.79 14.52
CA GLY A 36 0.00 1.72 15.48
C GLY A 36 0.96 0.63 14.99
N PHE A 37 1.80 0.91 14.00
CA PHE A 37 2.87 0.00 13.59
C PHE A 37 4.18 0.28 14.34
N ASP A 38 4.97 -0.77 14.54
CA ASP A 38 6.36 -0.67 15.01
C ASP A 38 7.35 -0.82 13.84
N GLU A 39 8.41 -0.01 13.82
CA GLU A 39 9.50 -0.16 12.85
C GLU A 39 10.38 -1.36 13.22
N ALA A 40 10.50 -2.31 12.32
CA ALA A 40 11.42 -3.43 12.42
C ALA A 40 12.69 -3.15 11.59
N LEU A 41 13.83 -3.67 12.06
CA LEU A 41 15.10 -3.62 11.35
C LEU A 41 15.67 -5.03 11.28
N SER A 42 15.67 -5.60 10.08
CA SER A 42 16.20 -6.94 9.84
C SER A 42 17.57 -6.91 9.17
N TYR A 43 18.29 -8.03 9.23
CA TYR A 43 19.57 -8.17 8.53
C TYR A 43 19.36 -8.13 7.02
N SER A 44 20.32 -7.54 6.31
CA SER A 44 20.35 -7.55 4.84
C SER A 44 20.76 -8.90 4.25
N PHE A 45 21.27 -9.82 5.06
CA PHE A 45 21.72 -11.15 4.65
C PHE A 45 20.65 -12.18 4.97
N ILE A 46 20.34 -13.04 4.01
CA ILE A 46 19.33 -14.10 4.13
C ILE A 46 19.90 -15.46 3.72
N ASP A 47 19.22 -16.50 4.17
CA ASP A 47 19.51 -17.89 3.84
C ASP A 47 19.03 -18.24 2.43
N THR A 48 19.76 -19.13 1.74
CA THR A 48 19.41 -19.62 0.40
C THR A 48 18.07 -20.35 0.33
N LYS A 49 17.52 -20.83 1.46
CA LYS A 49 16.19 -21.43 1.51
C LYS A 49 15.07 -20.47 1.07
N PHE A 50 15.34 -19.17 1.07
CA PHE A 50 14.40 -18.14 0.62
C PHE A 50 14.59 -17.77 -0.86
N ASP A 51 15.56 -18.38 -1.54
CA ASP A 51 15.75 -18.22 -2.98
C ASP A 51 14.45 -18.64 -3.69
N GLU A 52 13.94 -17.78 -4.57
CA GLU A 52 12.73 -18.00 -5.37
C GLU A 52 11.38 -18.13 -4.62
N VAL A 53 11.38 -18.07 -3.28
CA VAL A 53 10.17 -18.13 -2.45
C VAL A 53 9.34 -16.85 -2.59
N PHE A 54 10.01 -15.70 -2.55
CA PHE A 54 9.40 -14.38 -2.64
C PHE A 54 9.70 -13.77 -4.00
N GLU A 55 8.69 -13.10 -4.57
CA GLU A 55 8.89 -12.31 -5.79
C GLU A 55 9.35 -10.92 -5.39
N ALA A 56 10.43 -10.45 -6.01
CA ALA A 56 10.95 -9.11 -5.77
C ALA A 56 10.06 -8.06 -6.44
N VAL A 57 10.20 -6.79 -6.02
CA VAL A 57 9.52 -5.68 -6.68
C VAL A 57 9.89 -5.60 -8.18
N PRO A 58 8.96 -5.16 -9.05
CA PRO A 58 9.20 -5.10 -10.49
C PRO A 58 10.46 -4.31 -10.86
N GLY A 59 11.29 -4.89 -11.73
CA GLY A 59 12.51 -4.26 -12.24
C GLY A 59 13.70 -4.26 -11.29
N LEU A 60 13.62 -4.90 -10.12
CA LEU A 60 14.79 -5.18 -9.28
C LEU A 60 15.57 -6.39 -9.82
N LEU A 61 14.89 -7.51 -10.02
CA LEU A 61 15.42 -8.70 -10.69
C LEU A 61 14.93 -8.73 -12.14
N ASP A 62 15.76 -9.22 -13.05
CA ASP A 62 15.36 -9.45 -14.43
C ASP A 62 15.04 -10.93 -14.65
N ASP A 63 13.74 -11.23 -14.67
CA ASP A 63 13.20 -12.58 -14.87
C ASP A 63 13.60 -13.20 -16.23
N LYS A 64 13.91 -12.37 -17.23
CA LYS A 64 14.27 -12.84 -18.58
C LYS A 64 15.72 -13.26 -18.68
N THR A 65 16.60 -12.62 -17.92
CA THR A 65 18.03 -12.95 -17.88
C THR A 65 18.38 -13.87 -16.72
N GLY A 66 17.45 -14.11 -15.79
CA GLY A 66 17.69 -14.92 -14.61
C GLY A 66 18.77 -14.30 -13.73
N GLN A 67 18.70 -12.98 -13.52
CA GLN A 67 19.73 -12.27 -12.75
C GLN A 67 19.98 -12.97 -11.41
N PRO A 68 21.23 -13.37 -11.12
CA PRO A 68 21.51 -14.12 -9.91
C PRO A 68 21.37 -13.21 -8.68
N LEU A 69 21.02 -13.81 -7.55
CA LEU A 69 21.07 -13.14 -6.26
C LEU A 69 22.53 -12.82 -5.89
N VAL A 70 22.76 -11.70 -5.19
CA VAL A 70 24.10 -11.36 -4.71
C VAL A 70 24.50 -12.35 -3.63
N THR A 71 25.66 -12.98 -3.81
CA THR A 71 26.17 -14.03 -2.92
C THR A 71 27.35 -13.52 -2.13
N LEU A 72 27.35 -13.78 -0.83
CA LEU A 72 28.46 -13.49 0.06
C LEU A 72 29.42 -14.67 0.09
N ASN A 73 30.72 -14.38 -0.05
CA ASN A 73 31.75 -15.41 0.08
C ASN A 73 31.94 -15.81 1.55
N ASP A 74 31.95 -14.84 2.46
CA ASP A 74 32.17 -15.03 3.89
C ASP A 74 31.07 -14.30 4.69
N SER A 75 30.01 -15.02 5.05
CA SER A 75 28.95 -14.47 5.89
C SER A 75 29.29 -14.57 7.37
N VAL A 76 28.96 -13.53 8.13
CA VAL A 76 29.09 -13.50 9.60
C VAL A 76 27.98 -14.32 10.28
N ILE A 77 26.86 -14.57 9.57
CA ILE A 77 25.73 -15.34 10.06
C ILE A 77 25.70 -16.67 9.32
N GLU A 78 25.73 -17.77 10.07
CA GLU A 78 25.68 -19.13 9.51
C GLU A 78 24.43 -19.32 8.64
N GLY A 79 24.62 -19.83 7.42
CA GLY A 79 23.55 -20.05 6.43
C GLY A 79 23.12 -18.80 5.64
N ALA A 80 23.33 -17.59 6.16
CA ALA A 80 22.87 -16.35 5.52
C ALA A 80 23.87 -15.84 4.46
N VAL A 81 23.95 -16.53 3.33
CA VAL A 81 24.94 -16.28 2.26
C VAL A 81 24.41 -15.46 1.09
N ARG A 82 23.17 -14.95 1.15
CA ARG A 82 22.58 -14.10 0.11
C ARG A 82 22.32 -12.70 0.63
N MET A 83 22.47 -11.68 -0.22
CA MET A 83 21.85 -10.39 0.06
C MET A 83 20.37 -10.45 -0.28
N ARG A 84 19.53 -9.84 0.55
CA ARG A 84 18.08 -9.90 0.41
C ARG A 84 17.60 -9.17 -0.88
N PRO A 85 16.79 -9.82 -1.73
CA PRO A 85 16.09 -9.15 -2.84
C PRO A 85 14.74 -8.56 -2.41
N THR A 86 14.30 -8.81 -1.18
CA THR A 86 13.03 -8.37 -0.57
C THR A 86 13.21 -8.22 0.94
N LEU A 87 12.39 -7.40 1.60
CA LEU A 87 12.36 -7.20 3.05
C LEU A 87 11.53 -8.29 3.77
N LEU A 88 10.69 -9.03 3.02
CA LEU A 88 9.71 -9.96 3.59
C LEU A 88 10.31 -11.03 4.50
N PRO A 89 11.42 -11.72 4.18
CA PRO A 89 11.98 -12.75 5.07
C PRO A 89 12.28 -12.23 6.48
N GLY A 90 12.86 -11.02 6.57
CA GLY A 90 13.21 -10.39 7.84
C GLY A 90 11.98 -9.97 8.66
N LEU A 91 10.97 -9.41 7.99
CA LEU A 91 9.70 -9.06 8.63
C LEU A 91 8.95 -10.30 9.13
N LEU A 92 8.89 -11.38 8.34
CA LEU A 92 8.21 -12.61 8.73
C LEU A 92 8.94 -13.35 9.86
N GLU A 93 10.27 -13.32 9.87
CA GLU A 93 11.05 -13.78 11.02
C GLU A 93 10.76 -12.98 12.29
N SER A 94 10.55 -11.67 12.17
CA SER A 94 10.15 -10.80 13.28
C SER A 94 8.75 -11.15 13.79
N VAL A 95 7.79 -11.42 12.90
CA VAL A 95 6.46 -11.93 13.27
C VAL A 95 6.57 -13.28 13.99
N ARG A 96 7.36 -14.22 13.45
CA ARG A 96 7.60 -15.54 14.07
C ARG A 96 8.21 -15.42 15.46
N SER A 97 9.21 -14.55 15.63
CA SER A 97 9.82 -14.28 16.92
C SER A 97 8.79 -13.79 17.94
N ASN A 98 7.94 -12.84 17.56
CA ASN A 98 6.86 -12.33 18.42
C ASN A 98 5.83 -13.42 18.77
N PHE A 99 5.49 -14.29 17.81
CA PHE A 99 4.61 -15.44 18.04
C PHE A 99 5.17 -16.43 19.06
N ASN A 100 6.48 -16.62 19.09
CA ASN A 100 7.18 -17.45 20.10
C ASN A 100 7.12 -16.80 21.50
N HIS A 101 6.98 -15.49 21.56
CA HIS A 101 6.78 -14.71 22.80
C HIS A 101 5.30 -14.44 23.11
N GLN A 102 4.39 -15.23 22.54
CA GLN A 102 2.95 -15.17 22.79
C GLN A 102 2.27 -13.84 22.41
N ARG A 103 2.92 -13.03 21.56
CA ARG A 103 2.28 -11.87 20.92
C ARG A 103 1.56 -12.35 19.67
N ARG A 104 0.33 -11.88 19.46
CA ARG A 104 -0.54 -12.30 18.35
C ARG A 104 -1.00 -11.12 17.50
N ASP A 105 -1.24 -9.97 18.12
CA ASP A 105 -1.58 -8.75 17.41
C ASP A 105 -0.29 -8.02 17.07
N ILE A 106 0.07 -7.98 15.78
CA ILE A 106 1.36 -7.49 15.31
C ILE A 106 1.15 -6.64 14.06
N SER A 107 1.75 -5.45 14.03
CA SER A 107 1.83 -4.59 12.85
C SER A 107 3.23 -4.03 12.77
N LEU A 108 4.02 -4.51 11.80
CA LEU A 108 5.42 -4.13 11.62
C LEU A 108 5.61 -3.49 10.26
N PHE A 109 6.59 -2.59 10.16
CA PHE A 109 7.06 -2.09 8.88
C PHE A 109 8.58 -2.00 8.84
N GLU A 110 9.15 -2.00 7.64
CA GLU A 110 10.58 -1.79 7.43
C GLU A 110 10.79 -0.90 6.18
N ILE A 111 11.72 0.05 6.29
CA ILE A 111 12.31 0.75 5.15
C ILE A 111 13.76 0.31 5.04
N GLY A 112 14.14 -0.27 3.92
CA GLY A 112 15.47 -0.84 3.78
C GLY A 112 15.89 -1.08 2.34
N LYS A 113 17.17 -1.39 2.15
CA LYS A 113 17.69 -1.71 0.82
C LYS A 113 17.47 -3.19 0.47
N ALA A 114 17.13 -3.43 -0.78
CA ALA A 114 17.17 -4.72 -1.45
C ALA A 114 18.22 -4.71 -2.56
N PHE A 115 18.73 -5.88 -2.89
CA PHE A 115 19.92 -6.04 -3.71
C PHE A 115 19.68 -7.03 -4.85
N ALA A 116 20.21 -6.73 -6.03
CA ALA A 116 20.26 -7.62 -7.17
C ALA A 116 21.67 -7.62 -7.78
N ALA A 117 22.14 -8.78 -8.27
CA ALA A 117 23.40 -8.79 -8.99
C ALA A 117 23.23 -8.12 -10.36
N LYS A 118 24.22 -7.34 -10.78
CA LYS A 118 24.26 -6.82 -12.15
C LYS A 118 24.97 -7.82 -13.06
N THR A 119 24.42 -8.03 -14.25
CA THR A 119 25.12 -8.66 -15.36
C THR A 119 25.80 -7.56 -16.19
N GLY A 120 27.10 -7.33 -16.01
CA GLY A 120 27.84 -6.29 -16.73
C GLY A 120 29.26 -6.06 -16.22
N GLU A 121 29.94 -5.02 -16.73
CA GLU A 121 31.32 -4.66 -16.33
C GLU A 121 31.39 -3.96 -14.96
N ASP A 122 30.28 -3.39 -14.47
CA ASP A 122 30.20 -2.80 -13.13
C ASP A 122 30.12 -3.91 -12.07
N PRO A 123 31.13 -4.05 -11.19
CA PRO A 123 31.16 -5.11 -10.20
C PRO A 123 30.19 -4.88 -9.03
N LEU A 124 29.56 -3.70 -8.93
CA LEU A 124 28.69 -3.38 -7.80
C LEU A 124 27.25 -3.86 -8.01
N PRO A 125 26.59 -4.36 -6.94
CA PRO A 125 25.20 -4.77 -7.02
C PRO A 125 24.29 -3.58 -7.31
N SER A 126 23.12 -3.87 -7.89
CA SER A 126 22.01 -2.94 -7.96
C SER A 126 21.36 -2.86 -6.58
N GLU A 127 21.10 -1.65 -6.10
CA GLU A 127 20.42 -1.39 -4.83
C GLU A 127 19.10 -0.67 -5.08
N ARG A 128 18.06 -1.06 -4.35
CA ARG A 128 16.76 -0.39 -4.35
C ARG A 128 16.28 -0.15 -2.93
N GLU A 129 15.87 1.07 -2.61
CA GLU A 129 15.20 1.35 -1.32
C GLU A 129 13.73 0.90 -1.42
N LEU A 130 13.36 -0.06 -0.57
CA LEU A 130 12.02 -0.63 -0.49
C LEU A 130 11.33 -0.19 0.80
N PHE A 131 10.00 -0.29 0.79
CA PHE A 131 9.15 -0.15 1.95
C PHE A 131 8.22 -1.36 2.02
N ALA A 132 8.18 -2.02 3.17
CA ALA A 132 7.32 -3.17 3.39
C ALA A 132 6.57 -3.06 4.71
N ILE A 133 5.37 -3.64 4.74
CA ILE A 133 4.54 -3.77 5.93
C ILE A 133 4.11 -5.22 6.11
N THR A 134 3.89 -5.62 7.35
CA THR A 134 3.18 -6.86 7.67
C THR A 134 2.25 -6.66 8.85
N LEU A 135 1.09 -7.30 8.80
CA LEU A 135 0.11 -7.22 9.88
C LEU A 135 -0.67 -8.52 10.06
N THR A 136 -1.04 -8.80 11.30
CA THR A 136 -1.72 -10.02 11.70
C THR A 136 -2.39 -9.86 13.07
N GLY A 137 -3.43 -10.66 13.32
CA GLY A 137 -4.19 -10.62 14.57
C GLY A 137 -5.27 -9.55 14.55
N ASN A 138 -5.55 -8.95 15.70
CA ASN A 138 -6.63 -7.99 15.87
C ASN A 138 -6.12 -6.56 15.91
N LYS A 139 -6.98 -5.63 15.50
CA LYS A 139 -6.82 -4.21 15.78
C LYS A 139 -6.99 -3.99 17.29
N VAL A 140 -5.89 -3.71 17.97
CA VAL A 140 -5.88 -3.47 19.42
C VAL A 140 -6.29 -2.03 19.68
N PHE A 141 -7.37 -1.84 20.42
CA PHE A 141 -7.69 -0.56 21.05
C PHE A 141 -7.42 -0.72 22.53
N GLU A 142 -6.32 -0.16 23.03
CA GLU A 142 -6.07 -0.13 24.48
C GLU A 142 -7.26 0.54 25.18
N ASN A 143 -7.78 -0.10 26.23
CA ASN A 143 -8.81 0.44 27.14
C ASN A 143 -10.20 0.70 26.55
N ARG A 144 -10.63 -0.02 25.51
CA ARG A 144 -12.04 -0.06 25.11
C ARG A 144 -12.62 -1.44 25.36
N SER A 145 -13.77 -1.52 26.03
CA SER A 145 -14.58 -2.73 26.19
C SER A 145 -15.18 -3.26 24.87
N MET A 146 -14.54 -2.97 23.74
CA MET A 146 -14.94 -3.46 22.43
C MET A 146 -14.16 -4.73 22.11
N PRO A 147 -14.82 -5.77 21.57
CA PRO A 147 -14.09 -6.90 21.02
C PRO A 147 -13.13 -6.40 19.93
N GLY A 148 -11.91 -6.91 19.93
CA GLY A 148 -10.95 -6.65 18.85
C GLY A 148 -11.54 -7.06 17.52
N ARG A 149 -11.35 -6.24 16.49
CA ARG A 149 -11.68 -6.58 15.11
C ARG A 149 -10.46 -7.23 14.49
N GLU A 150 -10.59 -8.40 13.89
CA GLU A 150 -9.51 -9.04 13.13
C GLU A 150 -9.06 -8.11 12.00
N LEU A 151 -7.75 -7.95 11.85
CA LEU A 151 -7.18 -7.17 10.77
C LEU A 151 -7.32 -7.95 9.46
N ASP A 152 -7.57 -7.23 8.36
CA ASP A 152 -7.78 -7.83 7.05
C ASP A 152 -6.92 -7.18 5.95
N PHE A 153 -7.17 -7.61 4.70
CA PHE A 153 -6.50 -7.09 3.51
C PHE A 153 -6.65 -5.57 3.37
N TYR A 154 -7.81 -5.02 3.74
CA TYR A 154 -8.11 -3.60 3.59
C TYR A 154 -7.42 -2.75 4.66
N ASP A 155 -7.12 -3.31 5.82
CA ASP A 155 -6.23 -2.64 6.79
C ASP A 155 -4.81 -2.48 6.26
N ALA A 156 -4.29 -3.51 5.59
CA ALA A 156 -2.97 -3.45 4.96
C ALA A 156 -2.96 -2.46 3.79
N LYS A 157 -4.00 -2.53 2.95
CA LYS A 157 -4.21 -1.58 1.85
C LYS A 157 -4.25 -0.13 2.34
N GLY A 158 -5.11 0.16 3.32
CA GLY A 158 -5.29 1.52 3.84
C GLY A 158 -4.04 2.07 4.54
N SER A 159 -3.28 1.21 5.23
CA SER A 159 -2.02 1.58 5.86
C SER A 159 -0.95 1.94 4.83
N LEU A 160 -0.89 1.18 3.74
CA LEU A 160 -0.01 1.45 2.61
C LEU A 160 -0.39 2.75 1.89
N GLU A 161 -1.67 2.95 1.57
CA GLU A 161 -2.19 4.18 0.97
C GLU A 161 -1.84 5.40 1.83
N ALA A 162 -2.09 5.35 3.14
CA ALA A 162 -1.76 6.44 4.06
C ALA A 162 -0.24 6.72 4.15
N ALA A 163 0.59 5.68 4.14
CA ALA A 163 2.05 5.81 4.15
C ALA A 163 2.58 6.51 2.88
N VAL A 164 2.03 6.18 1.71
CA VAL A 164 2.42 6.79 0.44
C VAL A 164 1.86 8.21 0.30
N GLU A 165 0.62 8.45 0.73
CA GLU A 165 0.05 9.81 0.79
C GLU A 165 0.87 10.75 1.70
N ALA A 166 1.43 10.22 2.80
CA ALA A 166 2.30 11.00 3.69
C ALA A 166 3.62 11.46 3.04
N VAL A 167 4.09 10.79 1.97
CA VAL A 167 5.23 11.27 1.17
C VAL A 167 4.82 12.30 0.12
N GLY A 168 3.55 12.68 0.08
CA GLY A 168 2.98 13.63 -0.88
C GLY A 168 2.61 13.00 -2.22
N ILE A 169 2.59 11.67 -2.31
CA ILE A 169 2.22 10.93 -3.51
C ILE A 169 0.91 10.21 -3.24
N GLY A 170 -0.11 10.46 -4.06
CA GLY A 170 -1.40 9.77 -3.97
C GLY A 170 -1.66 8.93 -5.22
N GLY A 171 -2.81 8.26 -5.23
CA GLY A 171 -3.29 7.57 -6.44
C GLY A 171 -2.60 6.24 -6.71
N LEU A 172 -2.26 5.48 -5.66
CA LEU A 172 -1.92 4.07 -5.85
C LEU A 172 -3.14 3.33 -6.43
N GLU A 173 -2.85 2.52 -7.43
CA GLU A 173 -3.81 1.65 -8.11
C GLU A 173 -3.55 0.21 -7.69
N PHE A 174 -4.61 -0.56 -7.54
CA PHE A 174 -4.55 -1.95 -7.10
C PHE A 174 -5.33 -2.80 -8.09
N ALA A 175 -4.70 -3.85 -8.61
CA ALA A 175 -5.32 -4.79 -9.55
C ALA A 175 -5.15 -6.23 -9.07
N ASP A 176 -6.12 -7.09 -9.35
CA ASP A 176 -5.99 -8.53 -9.06
C ASP A 176 -4.79 -9.10 -9.80
N ALA A 177 -3.89 -9.74 -9.06
CA ALA A 177 -2.66 -10.32 -9.58
C ALA A 177 -2.26 -11.52 -8.73
N SER A 178 -1.49 -12.45 -9.28
CA SER A 178 -1.02 -13.63 -8.57
C SER A 178 0.49 -13.55 -8.36
N PHE A 179 0.94 -13.84 -7.14
CA PHE A 179 2.35 -13.90 -6.76
C PHE A 179 2.60 -15.22 -6.03
N LYS A 180 3.78 -15.82 -6.22
CA LYS A 180 4.23 -17.08 -5.62
C LYS A 180 3.97 -17.12 -4.12
N HIS A 181 4.30 -16.03 -3.43
CA HIS A 181 4.23 -15.95 -1.97
C HIS A 181 2.85 -15.55 -1.42
N LEU A 182 1.89 -15.18 -2.27
CA LEU A 182 0.58 -14.69 -1.86
C LEU A 182 -0.54 -15.66 -2.21
N ARG A 183 -1.62 -15.62 -1.42
CA ARG A 183 -2.81 -16.42 -1.63
C ARG A 183 -3.60 -15.87 -2.82
N LYS A 184 -3.82 -16.72 -3.83
CA LYS A 184 -4.64 -16.40 -5.00
C LYS A 184 -6.04 -15.89 -4.59
N GLY A 185 -6.46 -14.78 -5.18
CA GLY A 185 -7.74 -14.13 -4.89
C GLY A 185 -7.74 -13.22 -3.65
N GLN A 186 -6.61 -13.15 -2.93
CA GLN A 186 -6.36 -12.19 -1.84
C GLN A 186 -4.98 -11.53 -2.04
N SER A 187 -4.67 -11.21 -3.29
CA SER A 187 -3.40 -10.64 -3.74
C SER A 187 -3.66 -9.58 -4.81
N ALA A 188 -2.88 -8.51 -4.77
CA ALA A 188 -2.98 -7.41 -5.71
C ALA A 188 -1.60 -6.89 -6.10
N SER A 189 -1.43 -6.54 -7.37
CA SER A 189 -0.32 -5.71 -7.82
C SER A 189 -0.63 -4.26 -7.46
N ILE A 190 0.42 -3.48 -7.23
CA ILE A 190 0.33 -2.07 -6.89
C ILE A 190 1.00 -1.29 -8.01
N SER A 191 0.29 -0.32 -8.59
CA SER A 191 0.85 0.59 -9.59
C SER A 191 0.71 2.04 -9.17
N LEU A 192 1.61 2.86 -9.70
CA LEU A 192 1.59 4.31 -9.60
C LEU A 192 1.77 4.87 -11.02
N ASN A 193 0.82 5.68 -11.48
CA ASN A 193 0.83 6.24 -12.84
C ASN A 193 1.01 5.16 -13.94
N GLY A 194 0.35 4.01 -13.78
CA GLY A 194 0.45 2.87 -14.71
C GLY A 194 1.77 2.08 -14.65
N LYS A 195 2.72 2.45 -13.78
CA LYS A 195 3.94 1.68 -13.52
C LYS A 195 3.76 0.81 -12.28
N GLU A 196 3.98 -0.49 -12.41
CA GLU A 196 3.95 -1.41 -11.27
C GLU A 196 5.12 -1.11 -10.31
N VAL A 197 4.81 -1.04 -9.02
CA VAL A 197 5.75 -0.68 -7.95
C VAL A 197 5.82 -1.72 -6.83
N GLY A 198 4.95 -2.73 -6.82
CA GLY A 198 4.99 -3.74 -5.76
C GLY A 198 3.74 -4.61 -5.67
N SER A 199 3.58 -5.28 -4.54
CA SER A 199 2.46 -6.21 -4.29
C SER A 199 1.92 -6.08 -2.87
N LEU A 200 0.67 -6.51 -2.69
CA LEU A 200 -0.05 -6.59 -1.42
C LEU A 200 -0.86 -7.89 -1.39
N GLY A 201 -0.87 -8.61 -0.27
CA GLY A 201 -1.79 -9.73 -0.11
C GLY A 201 -1.68 -10.51 1.19
N LEU A 202 -2.53 -11.52 1.29
CA LEU A 202 -2.44 -12.54 2.32
C LEU A 202 -1.35 -13.55 1.94
N LEU A 203 -0.46 -13.91 2.87
CA LEU A 203 0.51 -14.98 2.65
C LEU A 203 -0.16 -16.30 2.27
N ASN A 204 0.47 -17.04 1.36
CA ASN A 204 -0.02 -18.35 0.96
C ASN A 204 0.08 -19.39 2.11
N GLU A 205 -0.59 -20.52 1.94
CA GLU A 205 -0.67 -21.56 2.97
C GLU A 205 0.66 -22.29 3.20
N GLU A 206 1.46 -22.46 2.15
CA GLU A 206 2.77 -23.14 2.19
C GLU A 206 3.78 -22.35 3.04
N ILE A 207 3.98 -21.07 2.73
CA ILE A 207 4.87 -20.19 3.48
C ILE A 207 4.35 -19.99 4.91
N SER A 208 3.03 -19.85 5.08
CA SER A 208 2.43 -19.76 6.42
C SER A 208 2.75 -21.00 7.27
N ALA A 209 2.71 -22.19 6.68
CA ALA A 209 3.06 -23.43 7.36
C ALA A 209 4.56 -23.50 7.72
N ASP A 210 5.45 -23.09 6.81
CA ASP A 210 6.90 -23.05 7.02
C ASP A 210 7.29 -22.14 8.20
N TYR A 211 6.65 -20.97 8.29
CA TYR A 211 6.82 -20.05 9.41
C TYR A 211 6.01 -20.43 10.65
N LYS A 212 5.16 -21.47 10.56
CA LYS A 212 4.24 -21.95 11.61
C LYS A 212 3.22 -20.91 12.07
N PHE A 213 2.78 -20.06 11.15
CA PHE A 213 1.71 -19.10 11.39
C PHE A 213 0.36 -19.81 11.45
N LYS A 214 -0.40 -19.54 12.52
CA LYS A 214 -1.73 -20.13 12.76
C LYS A 214 -2.88 -19.14 12.51
N GLN A 215 -2.55 -17.93 12.11
CA GLN A 215 -3.47 -16.82 11.87
C GLN A 215 -3.07 -16.12 10.55
N PRO A 216 -4.00 -15.42 9.89
CA PRO A 216 -3.73 -14.72 8.63
C PRO A 216 -2.61 -13.69 8.80
N VAL A 217 -1.61 -13.70 7.92
CA VAL A 217 -0.54 -12.69 7.89
C VAL A 217 -0.57 -11.98 6.55
N TYR A 218 -0.90 -10.70 6.58
CA TYR A 218 -0.90 -9.85 5.40
C TYR A 218 0.46 -9.19 5.24
N VAL A 219 0.92 -9.05 4.00
CA VAL A 219 2.18 -8.41 3.65
C VAL A 219 1.98 -7.46 2.46
N ALA A 220 2.71 -6.36 2.45
CA ALA A 220 2.86 -5.53 1.26
C ALA A 220 4.32 -5.09 1.15
N GLU A 221 4.81 -4.95 -0.08
CA GLU A 221 6.14 -4.43 -0.36
C GLU A 221 6.10 -3.58 -1.63
N ILE A 222 6.71 -2.39 -1.58
CA ILE A 222 6.78 -1.46 -2.70
C ILE A 222 8.20 -0.92 -2.90
N ASP A 223 8.50 -0.56 -4.14
CA ASP A 223 9.66 0.21 -4.55
C ASP A 223 9.51 1.68 -4.08
N LEU A 224 9.94 1.93 -2.84
CA LEU A 224 9.92 3.26 -2.24
C LEU A 224 10.79 4.25 -3.03
N GLN A 225 11.90 3.79 -3.62
CA GLN A 225 12.77 4.66 -4.40
C GLN A 225 12.08 5.20 -5.65
N THR A 226 11.31 4.38 -6.37
CA THR A 226 10.48 4.85 -7.49
C THR A 226 9.47 5.90 -7.00
N ILE A 227 8.82 5.66 -5.86
CA ILE A 227 7.82 6.59 -5.31
C ILE A 227 8.45 7.92 -4.89
N LEU A 228 9.61 7.89 -4.24
CA LEU A 228 10.32 9.10 -3.80
C LEU A 228 10.93 9.90 -4.97
N ALA A 229 11.13 9.27 -6.13
CA ALA A 229 11.56 9.95 -7.34
C ALA A 229 10.44 10.81 -7.96
N GLU A 230 9.18 10.50 -7.68
CA GLU A 230 8.05 11.32 -8.11
C GLU A 230 8.05 12.68 -7.43
N THR A 231 7.57 13.68 -8.16
CA THR A 231 7.40 15.05 -7.66
C THR A 231 5.98 15.20 -7.09
N PRO A 232 5.83 15.47 -5.78
CA PRO A 232 4.52 15.75 -5.21
C PRO A 232 3.83 16.91 -5.92
N PRO A 233 2.52 16.84 -6.17
CA PRO A 233 1.78 17.97 -6.73
C PRO A 233 1.84 19.16 -5.76
N PRO A 234 1.86 20.40 -6.27
CA PRO A 234 1.87 21.58 -5.41
C PRO A 234 0.61 21.65 -4.57
N ILE A 235 0.76 21.95 -3.27
CA ILE A 235 -0.36 22.22 -2.39
C ILE A 235 -0.87 23.63 -2.71
N LEU A 236 -1.96 23.71 -3.47
CA LEU A 236 -2.60 24.97 -3.85
C LEU A 236 -3.75 25.29 -2.90
N TYR A 237 -3.81 26.53 -2.44
CA TYR A 237 -4.96 27.01 -1.68
C TYR A 237 -6.22 26.99 -2.54
N LYS A 238 -7.27 26.38 -2.02
CA LYS A 238 -8.63 26.49 -2.55
C LYS A 238 -9.52 27.13 -1.49
N ALA A 239 -10.32 28.11 -1.89
CA ALA A 239 -11.26 28.76 -0.99
C ALA A 239 -12.23 27.75 -0.36
N LEU A 240 -12.54 27.95 0.92
CA LEU A 240 -13.47 27.09 1.63
C LEU A 240 -14.86 27.12 0.96
N PRO A 241 -15.59 25.99 0.96
CA PRO A 241 -16.92 25.92 0.39
C PRO A 241 -17.88 26.88 1.10
N LYS A 242 -18.61 27.70 0.33
CA LYS A 242 -19.63 28.63 0.86
C LYS A 242 -21.06 28.08 0.79
N TYR A 243 -21.26 27.03 -0.01
CA TYR A 243 -22.58 26.46 -0.31
C TYR A 243 -22.65 25.01 0.18
N PRO A 244 -23.85 24.55 0.60
CA PRO A 244 -24.03 23.21 1.11
C PRO A 244 -23.88 22.16 0.00
N SER A 245 -23.51 20.94 0.39
CA SER A 245 -23.51 19.77 -0.49
C SER A 245 -24.84 19.03 -0.44
N VAL A 246 -25.21 18.41 -1.57
CA VAL A 246 -26.30 17.42 -1.65
C VAL A 246 -25.68 16.03 -1.73
N VAL A 247 -26.19 15.09 -0.96
CA VAL A 247 -25.69 13.72 -0.90
C VAL A 247 -26.77 12.77 -1.41
N ARG A 248 -26.42 11.87 -2.33
CA ARG A 248 -27.31 10.80 -2.78
C ARG A 248 -26.57 9.48 -2.79
N ASP A 249 -27.19 8.48 -2.18
CA ASP A 249 -26.72 7.11 -2.24
C ASP A 249 -27.46 6.37 -3.35
N VAL A 250 -26.74 5.56 -4.12
CA VAL A 250 -27.30 4.73 -5.19
C VAL A 250 -26.69 3.34 -5.13
N SER A 251 -27.56 2.34 -5.26
CA SER A 251 -27.18 0.93 -5.31
C SER A 251 -27.21 0.42 -6.73
N PHE A 252 -26.19 -0.36 -7.10
CA PHE A 252 -26.14 -1.06 -8.38
C PHE A 252 -26.07 -2.56 -8.15
N LEU A 253 -26.82 -3.31 -8.95
CA LEU A 253 -26.61 -4.73 -9.14
C LEU A 253 -25.50 -4.90 -10.18
N VAL A 254 -24.42 -5.56 -9.77
CA VAL A 254 -23.20 -5.69 -10.58
C VAL A 254 -22.72 -7.13 -10.61
N PRO A 255 -22.08 -7.58 -11.71
CA PRO A 255 -21.30 -8.81 -11.70
C PRO A 255 -20.20 -8.75 -10.63
N ARG A 256 -19.89 -9.88 -9.98
CA ARG A 256 -18.82 -9.94 -8.96
C ARG A 256 -17.44 -9.47 -9.45
N SER A 257 -17.18 -9.54 -10.76
CA SER A 257 -15.95 -9.05 -11.38
C SER A 257 -15.83 -7.54 -11.40
N VAL A 258 -16.95 -6.80 -11.41
CA VAL A 258 -16.94 -5.34 -11.43
C VAL A 258 -16.52 -4.80 -10.06
N THR A 259 -15.46 -4.02 -10.05
CA THR A 259 -14.85 -3.41 -8.87
C THR A 259 -15.40 -2.01 -8.60
N PHE A 260 -15.30 -1.56 -7.35
CA PHE A 260 -15.60 -0.17 -7.02
C PHE A 260 -14.64 0.81 -7.73
N GLY A 261 -13.39 0.40 -7.97
CA GLY A 261 -12.43 1.18 -8.75
C GLY A 261 -12.95 1.50 -10.15
N GLU A 262 -13.42 0.49 -10.89
CA GLU A 262 -14.01 0.68 -12.22
C GLU A 262 -15.24 1.60 -12.18
N ILE A 263 -16.10 1.46 -11.18
CA ILE A 263 -17.26 2.37 -10.99
C ILE A 263 -16.77 3.80 -10.78
N ARG A 264 -15.84 4.02 -9.85
CA ARG A 264 -15.28 5.34 -9.54
C ARG A 264 -14.63 5.97 -10.78
N ASP A 265 -13.81 5.21 -11.50
CA ASP A 265 -13.02 5.69 -12.64
C ASP A 265 -13.92 5.98 -13.85
N THR A 266 -15.00 5.20 -14.03
CA THR A 266 -16.03 5.46 -15.05
C THR A 266 -16.73 6.79 -14.78
N ILE A 267 -17.09 7.09 -13.54
CA ILE A 267 -17.73 8.37 -13.18
C ILE A 267 -16.73 9.53 -13.34
N ALA A 268 -15.48 9.34 -12.88
CA ALA A 268 -14.45 10.37 -12.95
C ALA A 268 -14.11 10.76 -14.40
N SER A 269 -14.03 9.79 -15.30
CA SER A 269 -13.70 9.98 -16.72
C SER A 269 -14.77 10.74 -17.51
N ASN A 270 -16.03 10.70 -17.05
CA ASN A 270 -17.14 11.41 -17.71
C ASN A 270 -17.27 12.88 -17.26
N GLY A 271 -16.39 13.34 -16.36
CA GLY A 271 -16.18 14.76 -16.10
C GLY A 271 -17.43 15.52 -15.66
N ASN A 272 -17.86 15.33 -14.42
CA ASN A 272 -18.97 16.11 -13.86
C ASN A 272 -18.47 17.24 -12.94
N ALA A 273 -18.76 18.50 -13.31
CA ALA A 273 -18.24 19.67 -12.61
C ALA A 273 -18.71 19.82 -11.16
N ILE A 274 -19.89 19.29 -10.80
CA ILE A 274 -20.46 19.43 -9.47
C ILE A 274 -20.36 18.15 -8.63
N CYS A 275 -20.13 16.98 -9.22
CA CYS A 275 -19.85 15.76 -8.45
C CYS A 275 -18.45 15.87 -7.84
N ARG A 276 -18.38 16.08 -6.51
CA ARG A 276 -17.13 16.36 -5.80
C ARG A 276 -16.51 15.13 -5.17
N ARG A 277 -17.30 14.12 -4.85
CA ARG A 277 -16.82 12.91 -4.18
C ARG A 277 -17.70 11.72 -4.51
N ILE A 278 -17.06 10.56 -4.60
CA ILE A 278 -17.67 9.25 -4.79
C ILE A 278 -17.11 8.38 -3.68
N ASP A 279 -17.95 8.02 -2.71
CA ASP A 279 -17.54 7.18 -1.59
C ASP A 279 -18.14 5.78 -1.75
N PHE A 280 -17.37 4.76 -1.38
CA PHE A 280 -17.89 3.41 -1.18
C PHE A 280 -18.73 3.39 0.11
N VAL A 281 -19.91 2.77 0.06
CA VAL A 281 -20.79 2.65 1.23
C VAL A 281 -20.83 1.21 1.74
N ASP A 282 -21.28 0.27 0.90
CA ASP A 282 -21.45 -1.13 1.31
C ASP A 282 -21.56 -2.09 0.12
N ILE A 283 -21.32 -3.38 0.38
CA ILE A 283 -21.59 -4.51 -0.51
C ILE A 283 -22.62 -5.44 0.14
N TYR A 284 -23.71 -5.73 -0.57
CA TYR A 284 -24.70 -6.73 -0.16
C TYR A 284 -24.68 -7.96 -1.08
N GLU A 285 -24.45 -9.13 -0.48
CA GLU A 285 -24.44 -10.45 -1.15
C GLU A 285 -25.46 -11.43 -0.53
N GLY A 286 -26.48 -10.92 0.15
CA GLY A 286 -27.43 -11.74 0.92
C GLY A 286 -28.54 -12.38 0.08
N LYS A 287 -29.58 -12.87 0.79
CA LYS A 287 -30.74 -13.55 0.18
C LYS A 287 -31.37 -12.69 -0.93
N GLY A 288 -31.70 -13.33 -2.05
CA GLY A 288 -32.31 -12.70 -3.23
C GLY A 288 -31.33 -12.19 -4.29
N MET A 289 -30.01 -12.41 -4.12
CA MET A 289 -28.99 -12.16 -5.14
C MET A 289 -28.65 -13.46 -5.89
N GLU A 290 -28.43 -13.38 -7.20
CA GLU A 290 -27.86 -14.48 -7.97
C GLU A 290 -26.40 -14.73 -7.56
N ALA A 291 -25.89 -15.96 -7.73
CA ALA A 291 -24.58 -16.36 -7.22
C ALA A 291 -23.41 -15.53 -7.80
N ASN A 292 -23.57 -15.04 -9.02
CA ASN A 292 -22.59 -14.23 -9.77
C ASN A 292 -22.78 -12.72 -9.61
N GLU A 293 -23.79 -12.28 -8.86
CA GLU A 293 -24.12 -10.88 -8.67
C GLU A 293 -23.88 -10.42 -7.22
N ARG A 294 -23.66 -9.12 -7.07
CA ARG A 294 -23.65 -8.43 -5.79
C ARG A 294 -24.24 -7.04 -5.95
N SER A 295 -24.69 -6.47 -4.85
CA SER A 295 -25.12 -5.07 -4.83
C SER A 295 -24.00 -4.21 -4.28
N ILE A 296 -23.57 -3.19 -5.02
CA ILE A 296 -22.62 -2.16 -4.53
C ILE A 296 -23.40 -0.88 -4.30
N THR A 297 -23.30 -0.33 -3.09
CA THR A 297 -23.84 1.00 -2.78
C THR A 297 -22.72 2.02 -2.80
N ILE A 298 -22.92 3.11 -3.55
CA ILE A 298 -22.02 4.25 -3.59
C ILE A 298 -22.73 5.51 -3.14
N ARG A 299 -21.96 6.45 -2.59
CA ARG A 299 -22.43 7.77 -2.18
C ARG A 299 -21.84 8.83 -3.09
N LEU A 300 -22.70 9.61 -3.72
CA LEU A 300 -22.34 10.71 -4.59
C LEU A 300 -22.58 12.03 -3.84
N VAL A 301 -21.55 12.87 -3.78
CA VAL A 301 -21.59 14.17 -3.12
C VAL A 301 -21.52 15.28 -4.16
N TYR A 302 -22.59 16.03 -4.30
CA TYR A 302 -22.74 17.12 -5.26
C TYR A 302 -22.58 18.48 -4.57
N ARG A 303 -21.81 19.38 -5.17
CA ARG A 303 -21.66 20.76 -4.68
C ARG A 303 -21.17 21.71 -5.78
N SER A 304 -21.82 22.87 -5.89
CA SER A 304 -21.28 24.02 -6.64
C SER A 304 -20.44 24.92 -5.73
N ASP A 305 -19.37 25.49 -6.28
CA ASP A 305 -18.55 26.49 -5.56
C ASP A 305 -19.17 27.91 -5.67
N GLU A 306 -20.22 28.09 -6.47
CA GLU A 306 -20.81 29.41 -6.82
C GLU A 306 -22.24 29.63 -6.30
N ARG A 307 -22.99 28.57 -6.02
CA ARG A 307 -24.39 28.67 -5.57
C ARG A 307 -24.89 27.40 -4.89
N THR A 308 -26.01 27.51 -4.19
CA THR A 308 -26.78 26.34 -3.74
C THR A 308 -27.36 25.62 -4.96
N LEU A 309 -27.21 24.30 -4.99
CA LEU A 309 -27.79 23.44 -6.03
C LEU A 309 -29.29 23.27 -5.79
N ILE A 310 -30.09 23.33 -6.85
CA ILE A 310 -31.50 22.96 -6.81
C ILE A 310 -31.68 21.48 -7.17
N GLU A 311 -32.81 20.90 -6.78
CA GLU A 311 -33.07 19.47 -6.90
C GLU A 311 -33.03 18.98 -8.35
N GLU A 312 -33.56 19.78 -9.27
CA GLU A 312 -33.64 19.46 -10.70
C GLU A 312 -32.25 19.30 -11.33
N GLU A 313 -31.29 20.16 -10.93
CA GLU A 313 -29.92 20.12 -11.44
C GLU A 313 -29.17 18.90 -10.94
N VAL A 314 -29.34 18.57 -9.65
CA VAL A 314 -28.77 17.37 -9.06
C VAL A 314 -29.38 16.13 -9.72
N ALA A 315 -30.70 16.13 -9.95
CA ALA A 315 -31.37 15.00 -10.59
C ALA A 315 -30.89 14.74 -12.02
N LEU A 316 -30.71 15.79 -12.84
CA LEU A 316 -30.17 15.65 -14.20
C LEU A 316 -28.81 14.96 -14.19
N ILE A 317 -27.89 15.50 -13.40
CA ILE A 317 -26.52 14.99 -13.30
C ILE A 317 -26.45 13.60 -12.66
N HIS A 318 -27.29 13.34 -11.68
CA HIS A 318 -27.38 12.03 -11.05
C HIS A 318 -27.83 10.96 -12.06
N ASN A 319 -28.84 11.28 -12.88
CA ASN A 319 -29.33 10.38 -13.92
C ASN A 319 -28.32 10.19 -15.06
N GLU A 320 -27.56 11.22 -15.43
CA GLU A 320 -26.44 11.09 -16.37
C GLU A 320 -25.40 10.11 -15.83
N ILE A 321 -24.97 10.26 -14.57
CA ILE A 321 -24.01 9.35 -13.92
C ILE A 321 -24.53 7.91 -13.91
N ILE A 322 -25.80 7.71 -13.55
CA ILE A 322 -26.43 6.38 -13.57
C ILE A 322 -26.40 5.80 -14.98
N THR A 323 -26.87 6.55 -15.99
CA THR A 323 -26.92 6.10 -17.38
C THR A 323 -25.53 5.73 -17.91
N THR A 324 -24.53 6.53 -17.58
CA THR A 324 -23.13 6.28 -17.91
C THR A 324 -22.63 4.98 -17.29
N LEU A 325 -22.94 4.72 -16.02
CA LEU A 325 -22.53 3.50 -15.33
C LEU A 325 -23.24 2.28 -15.92
N GLU A 326 -24.55 2.36 -16.14
CA GLU A 326 -25.34 1.28 -16.72
C GLU A 326 -24.85 0.92 -18.13
N SER A 327 -24.49 1.92 -18.93
CA SER A 327 -23.99 1.70 -20.29
C SER A 327 -22.52 1.25 -20.32
N GLY A 328 -21.66 1.87 -19.51
CA GLY A 328 -20.21 1.65 -19.53
C GLY A 328 -19.79 0.33 -18.88
N LEU A 329 -20.49 -0.09 -17.82
CA LEU A 329 -20.16 -1.30 -17.05
C LEU A 329 -21.23 -2.40 -17.20
N SER A 330 -22.29 -2.16 -17.98
CA SER A 330 -23.41 -3.11 -18.15
C SER A 330 -24.05 -3.52 -16.82
N ILE A 331 -24.16 -2.56 -15.88
CA ILE A 331 -24.77 -2.75 -14.55
C ILE A 331 -26.18 -2.17 -14.52
N LYS A 332 -26.95 -2.45 -13.45
CA LYS A 332 -28.32 -1.93 -13.31
C LYS A 332 -28.53 -1.28 -11.96
N GLN A 333 -29.22 -0.14 -11.93
CA GLN A 333 -29.65 0.45 -10.67
C GLN A 333 -30.58 -0.53 -9.92
N ARG A 334 -30.32 -0.68 -8.61
CA ARG A 334 -31.19 -1.40 -7.68
C ARG A 334 -31.98 -0.40 -6.84
N TYR A 335 -33.28 -0.63 -6.74
CA TYR A 335 -34.22 0.15 -5.92
C TYR A 335 -34.46 -0.47 -4.56
#